data_AF-S5TDG3-F1
#
_entry.id   AF-S5TDG3-F1
#
_cell.length_a   1.000
_cell.length_b   1.000
_cell.length_c   1.000
_cell.angle_alpha   90.00
_cell.angle_beta   90.00
_cell.angle_gamma   90.00
#
_symmetry.space_group_name_H-M   'P 1'
#
loop_
_entity.id
_entity.type
_entity.pdbx_description
1 polymer ?
#
loop_
_entity_poly.entity_id
_entity_poly.type
_entity_poly.pdbx_seq_one_letter_code
_entity_poly.pdbx_strand_id
1 'polypeptide(L)'
;PLYVAGAPVSEGEARMDDGSDSEAEVMWLTGQVRDTAGKPIPGAQVEIWHADSKGNYSFFDPSQPDYNLRRTILADAEGRYRVRSIIPSGYGVPPESPTDQVLSALGRHGQRPAHIHYFISAPGHKHLT
;
A
#
# COMPACT_ATOMS: atom_id res chain seq x y z
N PRO A 1 5.87 5.61 8.22
CA PRO A 1 5.00 6.42 9.09
C PRO A 1 3.49 6.31 8.81
N LEU A 2 3.10 5.88 7.60
CA LEU A 2 1.70 5.93 7.15
C LEU A 2 0.99 4.56 7.15
N TYR A 3 1.56 3.57 7.85
CA TYR A 3 0.92 2.27 8.05
C TYR A 3 -0.14 2.38 9.14
N VAL A 4 -1.30 1.75 8.90
CA VAL A 4 -2.41 1.64 9.86
C VAL A 4 -2.85 0.17 9.86
N ALA A 5 -2.74 -0.47 11.02
CA ALA A 5 -3.13 -1.87 11.19
C ALA A 5 -4.65 -2.05 11.13
N GLY A 6 -5.11 -3.26 10.81
CA GLY A 6 -6.55 -3.59 10.83
C GLY A 6 -7.27 -3.32 9.51
N ALA A 7 -6.54 -3.16 8.41
CA ALA A 7 -7.14 -3.05 7.09
C ALA A 7 -8.01 -4.29 6.77
N PRO A 8 -9.19 -4.12 6.14
CA PRO A 8 -10.12 -5.22 5.87
C PRO A 8 -9.45 -6.40 5.19
N VAL A 9 -9.79 -7.60 5.66
CA VAL A 9 -9.22 -8.88 5.19
C VAL A 9 -10.07 -9.44 4.05
N SER A 10 -9.41 -9.99 3.02
CA SER A 10 -10.03 -10.72 1.92
C SER A 10 -9.20 -11.95 1.55
N GLU A 11 -9.79 -12.95 0.92
CA GLU A 11 -9.12 -14.19 0.51
C GLU A 11 -8.83 -14.18 -0.99
N GLY A 12 -7.58 -14.31 -1.39
CA GLY A 12 -7.09 -14.41 -2.77
C GLY A 12 -7.23 -13.12 -3.60
N GLU A 13 -8.35 -12.40 -3.47
CA GLU A 13 -8.65 -11.21 -4.25
C GLU A 13 -9.25 -10.08 -3.40
N ALA A 14 -8.93 -8.83 -3.74
CA ALA A 14 -9.55 -7.65 -3.16
C ALA A 14 -9.73 -6.52 -4.18
N ARG A 15 -10.70 -5.63 -3.91
CA ARG A 15 -10.78 -4.29 -4.51
C ARG A 15 -10.49 -3.23 -3.45
N MET A 16 -9.50 -2.38 -3.71
CA MET A 16 -9.02 -1.33 -2.80
C MET A 16 -9.73 0.00 -3.00
N ASP A 17 -9.97 0.39 -4.25
CA ASP A 17 -10.65 1.63 -4.62
C ASP A 17 -12.18 1.49 -4.53
N ASP A 18 -12.87 2.56 -4.18
CA ASP A 18 -14.34 2.64 -4.21
C ASP A 18 -14.89 3.13 -5.57
N GLY A 19 -14.01 3.52 -6.50
CA GLY A 19 -14.35 4.03 -7.82
C GLY A 19 -14.81 5.50 -7.83
N SER A 20 -14.66 6.23 -6.72
CA SER A 20 -15.03 7.65 -6.64
C SER A 20 -14.03 8.58 -7.34
N ASP A 21 -12.79 8.13 -7.52
CA ASP A 21 -11.73 8.90 -8.18
C ASP A 21 -11.80 8.74 -9.70
N SER A 22 -12.48 9.67 -10.38
CA SER A 22 -12.73 9.61 -11.82
C SER A 22 -11.49 9.81 -12.68
N GLU A 23 -10.46 10.45 -12.13
CA GLU A 23 -9.23 10.80 -12.87
C GLU A 23 -8.12 9.75 -12.69
N ALA A 24 -8.36 8.75 -11.83
CA ALA A 24 -7.36 7.75 -11.52
C ALA A 24 -7.33 6.61 -12.55
N GLU A 25 -6.12 6.24 -12.98
CA GLU A 25 -5.91 5.06 -13.80
C GLU A 25 -5.98 3.79 -12.95
N VAL A 26 -6.74 2.80 -13.43
CA VAL A 26 -6.91 1.52 -12.73
C VAL A 26 -5.63 0.68 -12.82
N MET A 27 -5.23 0.11 -11.69
CA MET A 27 -4.08 -0.77 -11.56
C MET A 27 -4.48 -2.14 -11.04
N TRP A 28 -3.90 -3.21 -11.60
CA TRP A 28 -3.97 -4.54 -11.05
C TRP A 28 -2.63 -4.94 -10.43
N LEU A 29 -2.65 -5.27 -9.14
CA LEU A 29 -1.52 -5.81 -8.42
C LEU A 29 -1.71 -7.32 -8.26
N THR A 30 -0.90 -8.09 -8.96
CA THR A 30 -0.87 -9.55 -8.84
C THR A 30 0.48 -10.00 -8.34
N GLY A 31 0.50 -11.05 -7.55
CA GLY A 31 1.75 -11.62 -7.07
C GLY A 31 1.57 -13.01 -6.51
N GLN A 32 2.69 -13.62 -6.14
CA GLN A 32 2.73 -14.95 -5.54
C GLN A 32 3.79 -14.98 -4.45
N VAL A 33 3.37 -15.31 -3.23
CA VAL A 33 4.23 -15.48 -2.07
C VAL A 33 4.83 -16.88 -2.08
N ARG A 34 6.15 -16.95 -2.08
CA ARG A 34 6.93 -18.19 -2.09
C ARG A 34 8.02 -18.13 -1.02
N ASP A 35 8.40 -19.30 -0.52
CA ASP A 35 9.59 -19.44 0.32
C ASP A 35 10.88 -19.36 -0.51
N THR A 36 12.04 -19.44 0.14
CA THR A 36 13.35 -19.38 -0.51
C THR A 36 13.68 -20.60 -1.37
N ALA A 37 12.94 -21.70 -1.22
CA ALA A 37 13.01 -22.87 -2.09
C ALA A 37 12.03 -22.76 -3.28
N GLY A 38 11.27 -21.68 -3.38
CA GLY A 38 10.28 -21.44 -4.42
C GLY A 38 8.94 -22.13 -4.18
N LYS A 39 8.70 -22.75 -3.02
CA LYS A 39 7.41 -23.36 -2.70
C LYS A 39 6.38 -22.27 -2.37
N PRO A 40 5.15 -22.34 -2.89
CA PRO A 40 4.11 -21.39 -2.53
C PRO A 40 3.79 -21.43 -1.03
N ILE A 41 3.42 -20.29 -0.47
CA ILE A 41 3.01 -20.16 0.94
C ILE A 41 1.51 -19.83 1.00
N PRO A 42 0.65 -20.84 1.20
CA PRO A 42 -0.78 -20.64 1.35
C PRO A 42 -1.10 -19.83 2.61
N GLY A 43 -2.10 -18.96 2.53
CA GLY A 43 -2.54 -18.15 3.66
C GLY A 43 -1.53 -17.10 4.13
N ALA A 44 -0.46 -16.85 3.36
CA ALA A 44 0.41 -15.71 3.62
C ALA A 44 -0.42 -14.42 3.61
N GLN A 45 -0.23 -13.59 4.63
CA GLN A 45 -0.92 -12.32 4.75
C GLN A 45 -0.13 -11.24 3.99
N VAL A 46 -0.79 -10.64 3.00
CA VAL A 46 -0.26 -9.57 2.15
C VAL A 46 -1.03 -8.29 2.44
N GLU A 47 -0.45 -7.40 3.24
CA GLU A 47 -1.02 -6.10 3.56
C GLU A 47 -0.49 -5.06 2.57
N ILE A 48 -1.38 -4.36 1.89
CA ILE A 48 -1.06 -3.40 0.84
C ILE A 48 -1.67 -2.06 1.22
N TRP A 49 -0.86 -0.99 1.11
CA TRP A 49 -1.37 0.38 1.18
C TRP A 49 -0.58 1.31 0.27
N HIS A 50 -1.25 2.34 -0.24
CA HIS A 50 -0.61 3.38 -1.03
C HIS A 50 -1.42 4.68 -0.97
N ALA A 51 -0.85 5.76 -1.52
CA ALA A 51 -1.51 7.04 -1.65
C ALA A 51 -2.63 6.99 -2.70
N ASP A 52 -3.56 7.94 -2.66
CA ASP A 52 -4.49 8.19 -3.76
C ASP A 52 -3.80 8.85 -4.98
N SER A 53 -4.58 9.20 -6.00
CA SER A 53 -4.11 9.90 -7.21
C SER A 53 -3.55 11.30 -6.94
N LYS A 54 -3.74 11.84 -5.72
CA LYS A 54 -3.29 13.17 -5.28
C LYS A 54 -2.13 13.10 -4.29
N GLY A 55 -1.71 11.90 -3.88
CA GLY A 55 -0.59 11.70 -2.95
C GLY A 55 -1.01 11.64 -1.47
N ASN A 56 -2.31 11.54 -1.18
CA ASN A 56 -2.84 11.52 0.18
C ASN A 56 -3.15 10.10 0.66
N TYR A 57 -3.18 9.90 1.98
CA TYR A 57 -3.47 8.61 2.60
C TYR A 57 -4.68 8.70 3.53
N SER A 58 -5.57 7.71 3.48
CA SER A 58 -6.61 7.52 4.49
C SER A 58 -6.03 7.53 5.91
N PHE A 59 -6.82 8.04 6.87
CA PHE A 59 -6.45 8.42 8.25
C PHE A 59 -5.55 9.65 8.39
N PHE A 60 -4.86 10.07 7.34
CA PHE A 60 -4.04 11.29 7.33
C PHE A 60 -4.69 12.41 6.50
N ASP A 61 -5.64 12.05 5.65
CA ASP A 61 -6.53 12.93 4.91
C ASP A 61 -7.99 12.60 5.32
N PRO A 62 -8.68 13.51 6.03
CA PRO A 62 -10.03 13.28 6.54
C PRO A 62 -11.10 13.29 5.45
N SER A 63 -10.76 13.65 4.20
CA SER A 63 -11.70 13.58 3.08
C SER A 63 -11.88 12.15 2.54
N GLN A 64 -11.02 11.22 2.93
CA GLN A 64 -11.05 9.83 2.51
C GLN A 64 -11.76 8.94 3.55
N PRO A 65 -12.48 7.90 3.10
CA PRO A 65 -13.02 6.91 4.03
C PRO A 65 -11.91 6.14 4.73
N ASP A 66 -12.22 5.64 5.93
CA ASP A 66 -11.32 4.75 6.67
C ASP A 66 -10.90 3.57 5.79
N TYR A 67 -9.61 3.26 5.81
CA TYR A 67 -9.00 2.21 4.98
C TYR A 67 -9.21 2.36 3.47
N ASN A 68 -9.47 3.57 2.96
CA ASN A 68 -9.32 3.81 1.52
C ASN A 68 -7.92 3.40 1.07
N LEU A 69 -7.84 2.62 -0.01
CA LEU A 69 -6.57 2.13 -0.57
C LEU A 69 -5.68 1.38 0.43
N ARG A 70 -6.31 0.63 1.36
CA ARG A 70 -5.63 -0.27 2.31
C ARG A 70 -6.34 -1.62 2.39
N ARG A 71 -5.65 -2.73 2.15
CA ARG A 71 -6.24 -4.08 2.27
C ARG A 71 -5.26 -5.09 2.81
N THR A 72 -5.80 -6.11 3.46
CA THR A 72 -5.09 -7.32 3.87
C THR A 72 -5.61 -8.48 3.03
N ILE A 73 -4.74 -9.19 2.32
CA ILE A 73 -5.12 -10.30 1.46
C ILE A 73 -4.46 -11.57 2.00
N LEU A 74 -5.26 -12.59 2.29
CA LEU A 74 -4.76 -13.93 2.55
C LEU A 74 -4.52 -14.61 1.21
N ALA A 75 -3.27 -14.98 0.93
CA ALA A 75 -2.89 -15.63 -0.30
C ALA A 75 -3.58 -17.00 -0.45
N ASP A 76 -3.93 -17.36 -1.69
CA ASP A 76 -4.65 -18.60 -1.98
C ASP A 76 -3.81 -19.88 -1.76
N ALA A 77 -4.33 -21.05 -2.14
CA ALA A 77 -3.66 -22.33 -2.00
C ALA A 77 -2.33 -22.43 -2.79
N GLU A 78 -2.15 -21.58 -3.81
CA GLU A 78 -0.93 -21.46 -4.59
C GLU A 78 -0.09 -20.25 -4.14
N GLY A 79 -0.43 -19.62 -3.02
CA GLY A 79 0.25 -18.43 -2.50
C GLY A 79 0.03 -17.18 -3.34
N ARG A 80 -0.99 -17.14 -4.22
CA ARG A 80 -1.25 -16.01 -5.11
C ARG A 80 -2.19 -15.00 -4.45
N TYR A 81 -2.06 -13.75 -4.88
CA TYR A 81 -3.00 -12.68 -4.56
C TYR A 81 -3.26 -11.83 -5.80
N ARG A 82 -4.44 -11.20 -5.85
CA ARG A 82 -4.85 -10.27 -6.88
C ARG A 82 -5.59 -9.09 -6.27
N VAL A 83 -5.21 -7.88 -6.63
CA VAL A 83 -5.84 -6.68 -6.09
C VAL A 83 -6.11 -5.67 -7.19
N ARG A 84 -7.35 -5.18 -7.27
CA ARG A 84 -7.69 -4.01 -8.07
C ARG A 84 -7.49 -2.76 -7.22
N SER A 85 -6.80 -1.78 -7.77
CA SER A 85 -6.64 -0.46 -7.17
C SER A 85 -6.49 0.60 -8.26
N ILE A 86 -5.87 1.73 -7.90
CA ILE A 86 -5.51 2.84 -8.77
C ILE A 86 -4.00 3.11 -8.72
N ILE A 87 -3.44 3.68 -9.79
CA ILE A 87 -2.06 4.15 -9.80
C ILE A 87 -1.90 5.30 -8.78
N PRO A 88 -1.04 5.15 -7.75
CA PRO A 88 -0.83 6.22 -6.78
C PRO A 88 -0.01 7.36 -7.37
N SER A 89 -0.20 8.56 -6.85
CA SER A 89 0.75 9.65 -7.09
C SER A 89 1.95 9.57 -6.13
N GLY A 90 3.02 10.28 -6.48
CA GLY A 90 4.08 10.59 -5.53
C GLY A 90 3.55 11.49 -4.41
N TYR A 91 4.26 11.53 -3.29
CA TYR A 91 3.90 12.41 -2.18
C TYR A 91 5.14 13.01 -1.53
N GLY A 92 4.97 14.20 -0.95
CA GLY A 92 6.03 14.93 -0.27
C GLY A 92 5.79 15.04 1.23
N VAL A 93 6.81 15.53 1.94
CA VAL A 93 6.60 16.05 3.30
C VAL A 93 5.64 17.25 3.24
N PRO A 94 4.80 17.48 4.26
CA PRO A 94 3.89 18.63 4.26
C PRO A 94 4.66 19.95 4.11
N PRO A 95 4.19 20.87 3.25
CA PRO A 95 4.82 22.19 3.10
C PRO A 95 4.92 22.92 4.44
N GLU A 96 6.01 23.67 4.63
CA GLU A 96 6.27 24.48 5.83
C GLU A 96 6.44 23.68 7.13
N SER A 97 6.34 22.35 7.09
CA SER A 97 6.62 21.49 8.24
C SER A 97 8.09 21.62 8.66
N PRO A 98 8.44 21.31 9.93
CA PRO A 98 9.83 21.29 10.36
C PRO A 98 10.73 20.43 9.46
N THR A 99 10.20 19.32 8.94
CA THR A 99 10.93 18.45 7.99
C THR A 99 11.18 19.15 6.66
N ASP A 100 10.19 19.86 6.12
CA ASP A 100 10.33 20.63 4.88
C ASP A 100 11.35 21.75 5.01
N GLN A 101 11.32 22.47 6.14
CA GLN A 101 12.27 23.54 6.45
C GLN A 101 13.72 23.02 6.50
N VAL A 102 13.94 21.88 7.18
CA VAL A 102 15.28 21.27 7.26
C VAL A 102 15.74 20.78 5.89
N LEU A 103 14.88 20.11 5.11
CA LEU A 103 15.25 19.63 3.78
C LEU A 103 15.58 20.80 2.83
N SER A 104 14.78 21.87 2.87
CA SER A 104 15.01 23.09 2.10
C SER A 104 16.32 23.77 2.48
N ALA A 105 16.63 23.87 3.78
CA ALA A 105 17.90 24.42 4.27
C ALA A 105 19.12 23.61 3.80
N LEU A 106 18.95 22.31 3.52
CA LEU A 106 19.97 21.43 2.96
C LEU A 106 19.98 21.39 1.41
N GLY A 107 19.12 22.16 0.74
CA GLY A 107 18.98 22.16 -0.72
C GLY A 107 18.40 20.85 -1.28
N ARG A 108 17.58 20.14 -0.51
CA ARG A 108 16.94 18.86 -0.89
C ARG A 108 15.43 19.02 -0.99
N HIS A 109 14.79 18.30 -1.92
CA HIS A 109 13.33 18.20 -1.94
C HIS A 109 12.82 17.09 -1.01
N GLY A 110 11.61 17.25 -0.48
CA GLY A 110 10.94 16.21 0.32
C GLY A 110 10.03 15.26 -0.45
N GLN A 111 10.05 15.32 -1.79
CA GLN A 111 9.20 14.51 -2.66
C GLN A 111 9.67 13.05 -2.76
N ARG A 112 8.70 12.13 -2.77
CA ARG A 112 8.87 10.70 -3.03
C ARG A 112 8.18 10.34 -4.35
N PRO A 113 8.75 9.43 -5.16
CA PRO A 113 8.05 8.90 -6.32
C PRO A 113 6.80 8.11 -5.90
N ALA A 114 5.88 7.87 -6.84
CA ALA A 114 4.78 6.93 -6.65
C ALA A 114 5.31 5.56 -6.21
N HIS A 115 4.67 4.94 -5.23
CA HIS A 115 5.07 3.63 -4.70
C HIS A 115 3.90 2.95 -3.99
N ILE A 116 4.03 1.64 -3.86
CA ILE A 116 3.09 0.78 -3.14
C ILE A 116 3.85 0.17 -1.97
N HIS A 117 3.26 0.21 -0.79
CA HIS A 117 3.81 -0.46 0.37
C HIS A 117 3.26 -1.87 0.49
N TYR A 118 4.12 -2.77 0.94
CA TYR A 118 3.79 -4.14 1.28
C TYR A 118 4.26 -4.43 2.69
N PHE A 119 3.42 -5.14 3.43
CA PHE A 119 3.85 -6.00 4.52
C PHE A 119 3.44 -7.42 4.15
N ILE A 120 4.38 -8.36 4.21
CA ILE A 120 4.10 -9.77 3.93
C ILE A 120 4.53 -10.60 5.14
N SER A 121 3.60 -11.40 5.66
CA SER A 121 3.85 -12.28 6.81
C SER A 121 3.25 -13.67 6.61
N ALA A 122 3.89 -14.67 7.20
CA ALA A 122 3.39 -16.03 7.27
C ALA A 122 3.98 -16.73 8.50
N PRO A 123 3.28 -17.68 9.13
CA PRO A 123 3.84 -18.47 10.23
C PRO A 123 5.17 -19.12 9.85
N GLY A 124 6.14 -19.06 10.75
CA GLY A 124 7.49 -19.61 10.52
C GLY A 124 8.38 -18.81 9.56
N HIS A 125 7.91 -17.67 9.03
CA HIS A 125 8.69 -16.82 8.12
C HIS A 125 9.00 -15.47 8.74
N LYS A 126 10.14 -14.89 8.34
CA LYS A 126 10.48 -13.51 8.71
C LYS A 126 9.55 -12.56 7.94
N HIS A 127 9.03 -11.56 8.65
CA HIS A 127 8.25 -10.48 8.04
C HIS A 127 9.05 -9.72 6.98
N LEU A 128 8.41 -9.42 5.86
CA LEU A 128 8.95 -8.60 4.77
C LEU A 128 8.22 -7.26 4.72
N THR A 129 8.98 -6.17 4.60
CA THR A 129 8.53 -4.79 4.43
C THR A 129 9.14 -4.21 3.16
#